data_AF-A0A3C0Z2Y2-F1
#
_entry.id   AF-A0A3C0Z2Y2-F1
#
_cell.length_a   1.000
_cell.length_b   1.000
_cell.length_c   1.000
_cell.angle_alpha   90.00
_cell.angle_beta   90.00
_cell.angle_gamma   90.00
#
_symmetry.space_group_name_H-M   'P 1'
#
loop_
_entity.id
_entity.type
_entity.pdbx_description
1 polymer ?
#
loop_
_entity_poly.entity_id
_entity_poly.type
_entity_poly.pdbx_seq_one_letter_code
_entity_poly.pdbx_strand_id
1 'polypeptide(L)'
;AGLGLVGGTVETSITWERWPEFDAKVRAAVNGVLREVCGGGTVNCRFTHVYPDGPAPYYTYAGAYRVGAYAEQQAAIKKAASDAIMAAGGTITHHHAVGKLHRPWYDGERPELFATALRATKKALDPNGILNPGVLIDV
;
A
#
# COMPACT_ATOMS: atom_id res chain seq x y z
N ALA A 1 -10.71 -2.19 21.81
CA ALA A 1 -11.86 -2.43 20.92
C ALA A 1 -12.98 -1.44 21.30
N GLY A 2 -13.26 -0.33 20.63
CA GLY A 2 -12.74 0.27 19.40
C GLY A 2 -13.88 0.59 18.43
N LEU A 3 -14.69 1.63 18.71
CA LEU A 3 -15.70 2.36 17.89
C LEU A 3 -16.56 1.66 16.80
N GLY A 4 -16.43 0.36 16.52
CA GLY A 4 -17.15 -0.32 15.43
C GLY A 4 -16.57 -0.06 14.03
N LEU A 5 -15.34 0.44 13.90
CA LEU A 5 -14.75 0.85 12.62
C LEU A 5 -13.59 -0.04 12.15
N VAL A 6 -13.57 -0.37 10.86
CA VAL A 6 -12.37 -0.76 10.13
C VAL A 6 -11.75 0.50 9.55
N GLY A 7 -10.43 0.65 9.73
CA GLY A 7 -9.74 1.85 9.31
C GLY A 7 -8.25 1.61 9.20
N GLY A 8 -7.60 2.50 8.49
CA GLY A 8 -6.17 2.41 8.25
C GLY A 8 -5.71 3.50 7.32
N THR A 9 -4.45 3.38 6.93
CA THR A 9 -3.78 4.37 6.11
C THR A 9 -3.02 3.69 4.97
N VAL A 10 -2.95 4.34 3.82
CA VAL A 10 -2.04 3.96 2.73
C VAL A 10 -1.32 5.20 2.25
N GLU A 11 -0.11 5.03 1.75
CA GLU A 11 0.78 6.13 1.39
C GLU A 11 1.64 5.73 0.21
N THR A 12 2.06 6.72 -0.56
CA THR A 12 2.63 6.54 -1.90
C THR A 12 3.44 7.79 -2.27
N SER A 13 4.07 7.76 -3.43
CA SER A 13 4.63 8.94 -4.11
C SER A 13 4.20 8.95 -5.57
N ILE A 14 3.97 10.14 -6.09
CA ILE A 14 3.61 10.37 -7.49
C ILE A 14 4.19 11.70 -7.94
N THR A 15 4.33 11.92 -9.24
CA THR A 15 4.83 13.17 -9.80
C THR A 15 3.71 14.22 -9.94
N TRP A 16 4.06 15.51 -9.94
CA TRP A 16 3.08 16.61 -9.91
C TRP A 16 2.11 16.60 -11.09
N GLU A 17 2.58 16.29 -12.29
CA GLU A 17 1.78 16.27 -13.52
C GLU A 17 0.72 15.16 -13.50
N ARG A 18 0.96 14.07 -12.76
CA ARG A 18 0.04 12.93 -12.65
C ARG A 18 -0.87 13.02 -11.42
N TRP A 19 -0.53 13.85 -10.44
CA TRP A 19 -1.23 13.93 -9.14
C TRP A 19 -2.75 14.08 -9.25
N PRO A 20 -3.32 15.02 -10.04
CA PRO A 20 -4.78 15.24 -10.02
C PRO A 20 -5.57 14.00 -10.47
N GLU A 21 -5.12 13.33 -11.53
CA GLU A 21 -5.75 12.12 -12.05
C GLU A 21 -5.50 10.92 -11.12
N PHE A 22 -4.29 10.84 -10.57
CA PHE A 22 -3.92 9.82 -9.59
C PHE A 22 -4.83 9.86 -8.36
N ASP A 23 -5.04 11.02 -7.75
CA ASP A 23 -5.88 11.17 -6.56
C ASP A 23 -7.33 10.77 -6.84
N ALA A 24 -7.87 11.20 -7.98
CA ALA A 24 -9.22 10.87 -8.40
C ALA A 24 -9.41 9.35 -8.52
N LYS A 25 -8.46 8.65 -9.15
CA LYS A 25 -8.49 7.19 -9.33
C LYS A 25 -8.39 6.44 -7.99
N VAL A 26 -7.45 6.81 -7.14
CA VAL A 26 -7.25 6.15 -5.83
C VAL A 26 -8.47 6.37 -4.93
N ARG A 27 -9.00 7.60 -4.84
CA ARG A 27 -10.21 7.85 -4.05
C ARG A 27 -11.43 7.15 -4.60
N ALA A 28 -11.60 7.07 -5.92
CA ALA A 28 -12.72 6.34 -6.52
C ALA A 28 -12.69 4.86 -6.13
N ALA A 29 -11.52 4.23 -6.22
CA ALA A 29 -11.33 2.82 -5.83
C ALA A 29 -11.58 2.59 -4.34
N VAL A 30 -10.99 3.42 -3.46
CA VAL A 30 -11.16 3.28 -2.00
C VAL A 30 -12.59 3.54 -1.56
N ASN A 31 -13.26 4.57 -2.12
CA ASN A 31 -14.69 4.78 -1.85
C ASN A 31 -15.56 3.64 -2.38
N GLY A 32 -15.21 3.06 -3.54
CA GLY A 32 -15.89 1.92 -4.12
C GLY A 32 -15.88 0.71 -3.19
N VAL A 33 -14.69 0.28 -2.75
CA VAL A 33 -14.54 -0.87 -1.85
C VAL A 33 -15.15 -0.59 -0.48
N LEU A 34 -15.06 0.64 0.06
CA LEU A 34 -15.73 1.00 1.32
C LEU A 34 -17.27 0.89 1.20
N ARG A 35 -17.86 1.30 0.08
CA ARG A 35 -19.31 1.10 -0.15
C ARG A 35 -19.66 -0.39 -0.21
N GLU A 36 -18.85 -1.18 -0.91
CA GLU A 36 -19.08 -2.61 -1.09
C GLU A 36 -18.98 -3.38 0.23
N VAL A 37 -17.89 -3.20 0.97
CA VAL A 37 -17.60 -4.06 2.12
C VAL A 37 -18.08 -3.46 3.45
N CYS A 38 -18.26 -2.14 3.55
CA CYS A 38 -18.67 -1.44 4.78
C CYS A 38 -20.03 -0.74 4.68
N GLY A 39 -20.69 -0.73 3.51
CA GLY A 39 -21.91 0.06 3.27
C GLY A 39 -21.66 1.56 3.16
N GLY A 40 -20.40 1.99 3.12
CA GLY A 40 -19.98 3.38 3.09
C GLY A 40 -18.74 3.63 3.95
N GLY A 41 -18.28 4.87 3.97
CA GLY A 41 -17.10 5.25 4.75
C GLY A 41 -16.58 6.62 4.35
N THR A 42 -15.38 6.92 4.83
CA THR A 42 -14.66 8.15 4.52
C THR A 42 -13.28 7.81 4.00
N VAL A 43 -12.80 8.64 3.06
CA VAL A 43 -11.40 8.68 2.65
C VAL A 43 -10.94 10.13 2.61
N ASN A 44 -9.91 10.44 3.38
CA ASN A 44 -9.20 11.72 3.29
C ASN A 44 -7.81 11.50 2.70
N CYS A 45 -7.21 12.57 2.18
CA CYS A 45 -5.81 12.58 1.77
C CYS A 45 -5.16 13.86 2.27
N ARG A 46 -3.91 13.76 2.71
CA ARG A 46 -3.03 14.87 2.98
C ARG A 46 -1.68 14.63 2.31
N PHE A 47 -0.94 15.68 2.02
CA PHE A 47 0.48 15.55 1.71
C PHE A 47 1.26 15.55 3.01
N THR A 48 2.05 14.50 3.21
CA THR A 48 2.96 14.43 4.37
C THR A 48 4.32 15.03 4.05
N HIS A 49 4.72 14.93 2.78
CA HIS A 49 5.94 15.49 2.23
C HIS A 49 5.65 16.04 0.84
N VAL A 50 6.46 17.02 0.43
CA VAL A 50 6.46 17.58 -0.91
C VAL A 50 7.91 17.65 -1.40
N TYR A 51 8.12 17.28 -2.66
CA TYR A 51 9.40 17.29 -3.33
C TYR A 51 9.29 18.14 -4.61
N PRO A 52 10.42 18.55 -5.21
CA PRO A 52 10.40 19.25 -6.50
C PRO A 52 9.60 18.50 -7.58
N ASP A 53 9.71 17.17 -7.61
CA ASP A 53 9.09 16.34 -8.65
C ASP A 53 7.66 15.86 -8.29
N GLY A 54 7.25 15.91 -7.02
CA GLY A 54 5.91 15.45 -6.63
C GLY A 54 5.62 15.38 -5.13
N PRO A 55 4.36 15.09 -4.75
CA PRO A 55 3.98 14.91 -3.35
C PRO A 55 4.19 13.47 -2.87
N ALA A 56 4.14 13.30 -1.53
CA ALA A 56 3.86 12.02 -0.87
C ALA A 56 2.42 12.03 -0.29
N PRO A 57 1.41 11.58 -1.07
CA PRO A 57 0.03 11.47 -0.62
C PRO A 57 -0.13 10.42 0.47
N TYR A 58 -0.92 10.76 1.48
CA TYR A 58 -1.24 9.90 2.60
C TYR A 58 -2.74 9.85 2.80
N TYR A 59 -3.33 8.70 2.46
CA TYR A 59 -4.75 8.46 2.56
C TYR A 59 -5.09 7.85 3.91
N THR A 60 -6.12 8.38 4.58
CA THR A 60 -6.74 7.72 5.74
C THR A 60 -8.14 7.30 5.34
N TYR A 61 -8.48 6.04 5.61
CA TYR A 61 -9.83 5.52 5.38
C TYR A 61 -10.44 4.99 6.68
N ALA A 62 -11.77 5.05 6.75
CA ALA A 62 -12.55 4.42 7.80
C ALA A 62 -13.96 4.07 7.32
N GLY A 63 -14.48 2.94 7.77
CA GLY A 63 -15.86 2.47 7.52
C GLY A 63 -16.34 1.59 8.67
N ALA A 64 -17.65 1.36 8.78
CA ALA A 64 -18.17 0.43 9.77
C ALA A 64 -17.74 -1.01 9.43
N TYR A 65 -17.20 -1.74 10.41
CA TYR A 65 -16.85 -3.15 10.19
C TYR A 65 -18.05 -4.05 10.49
N ARG A 66 -18.17 -5.15 9.75
CA ARG A 66 -19.15 -6.19 10.02
C ARG A 66 -18.56 -7.16 11.02
N VAL A 67 -19.31 -7.49 12.08
CA VAL A 67 -18.84 -8.41 13.13
C VAL A 67 -18.32 -9.71 12.49
N GLY A 68 -17.09 -10.09 12.86
CA GLY A 68 -16.40 -11.26 12.30
C GLY A 68 -15.67 -11.05 10.97
N ALA A 69 -15.87 -9.90 10.29
CA ALA A 69 -15.30 -9.64 8.95
C ALA A 69 -14.16 -8.63 8.92
N TYR A 70 -13.67 -8.14 10.08
CA TYR A 70 -12.67 -7.07 10.14
C TYR A 70 -11.42 -7.36 9.29
N ALA A 71 -10.85 -8.56 9.41
CA ALA A 71 -9.63 -8.92 8.68
C ALA A 71 -9.86 -8.99 7.16
N GLU A 72 -11.00 -9.55 6.74
CA GLU A 72 -11.42 -9.63 5.33
C GLU A 72 -11.64 -8.23 4.75
N GLN A 73 -12.40 -7.38 5.45
CA GLN A 73 -12.67 -6.00 5.04
C GLN A 73 -11.37 -5.20 4.95
N GLN A 74 -10.48 -5.33 5.94
CA GLN A 74 -9.19 -4.66 5.93
C GLN A 74 -8.32 -5.11 4.75
N ALA A 75 -8.28 -6.42 4.46
CA ALA A 75 -7.54 -6.96 3.33
C ALA A 75 -8.11 -6.47 1.99
N ALA A 76 -9.43 -6.47 1.82
CA ALA A 76 -10.11 -5.97 0.62
C ALA A 76 -9.81 -4.49 0.37
N ILE A 77 -9.94 -3.65 1.41
CA ILE A 77 -9.67 -2.21 1.29
C ILE A 77 -8.20 -1.94 0.95
N LYS A 78 -7.27 -2.61 1.65
CA LYS A 78 -5.83 -2.49 1.38
C LYS A 78 -5.48 -2.93 -0.04
N LYS A 79 -6.01 -4.06 -0.49
CA LYS A 79 -5.78 -4.58 -1.84
C LYS A 79 -6.28 -3.59 -2.90
N ALA A 80 -7.53 -3.13 -2.79
CA ALA A 80 -8.11 -2.19 -3.75
C ALA A 80 -7.33 -0.87 -3.80
N ALA A 81 -6.89 -0.37 -2.65
CA ALA A 81 -6.06 0.84 -2.59
C ALA A 81 -4.69 0.64 -3.27
N SER A 82 -3.98 -0.44 -2.93
CA SER A 82 -2.68 -0.76 -3.52
C SER A 82 -2.75 -1.04 -5.02
N ASP A 83 -3.76 -1.77 -5.49
CA ASP A 83 -4.00 -2.00 -6.92
C ASP A 83 -4.22 -0.68 -7.66
N ALA A 84 -5.04 0.22 -7.11
CA ALA A 84 -5.31 1.52 -7.70
C ALA A 84 -4.07 2.42 -7.74
N ILE A 85 -3.26 2.42 -6.67
CA ILE A 85 -1.99 3.14 -6.60
C ILE A 85 -1.04 2.65 -7.70
N MET A 86 -0.83 1.34 -7.81
CA MET A 86 0.07 0.78 -8.81
C MET A 86 -0.43 1.02 -10.24
N ALA A 87 -1.73 0.84 -10.50
CA ALA A 87 -2.32 1.07 -11.81
C ALA A 87 -2.28 2.55 -12.23
N ALA A 88 -2.43 3.47 -11.27
CA ALA A 88 -2.28 4.90 -11.50
C ALA A 88 -0.80 5.35 -11.53
N GLY A 89 0.13 4.41 -11.26
CA GLY A 89 1.59 4.50 -11.35
C GLY A 89 2.25 5.37 -10.28
N GLY A 90 1.72 5.33 -9.06
CA GLY A 90 2.46 5.74 -7.87
C GLY A 90 3.30 4.59 -7.32
N THR A 91 4.18 4.89 -6.36
CA THR A 91 4.94 3.84 -5.65
C THR A 91 4.08 3.13 -4.62
N ILE A 92 4.33 1.85 -4.35
CA ILE A 92 3.54 1.07 -3.38
C ILE A 92 3.69 1.60 -1.95
N THR A 93 4.82 2.25 -1.65
CA THR A 93 5.12 2.88 -0.37
C THR A 93 6.03 4.08 -0.61
N HIS A 94 5.92 5.10 0.25
CA HIS A 94 6.94 6.14 0.40
C HIS A 94 7.77 5.92 1.67
N HIS A 95 7.15 5.52 2.79
CA HIS A 95 7.85 5.37 4.07
C HIS A 95 7.36 4.25 4.98
N HIS A 96 6.21 3.61 4.73
CA HIS A 96 5.79 2.46 5.54
C HIS A 96 6.62 1.18 5.27
N ALA A 97 7.41 1.18 4.20
CA ALA A 97 8.16 0.06 3.69
C ALA A 97 7.27 -1.08 3.15
N VAL A 98 7.92 -2.12 2.64
CA VAL A 98 7.25 -3.17 1.87
C VAL A 98 6.68 -4.26 2.79
N GLY A 99 7.55 -4.89 3.59
CA GLY A 99 7.15 -6.03 4.43
C GLY A 99 6.55 -7.18 3.60
N LYS A 100 5.81 -8.08 4.26
CA LYS A 100 5.03 -9.12 3.56
C LYS A 100 3.75 -8.58 2.93
N LEU A 101 3.21 -7.50 3.50
CA LEU A 101 1.93 -6.93 3.10
C LEU A 101 2.00 -6.33 1.69
N HIS A 102 2.98 -5.46 1.42
CA HIS A 102 3.08 -4.78 0.13
C HIS A 102 3.90 -5.56 -0.90
N ARG A 103 4.46 -6.71 -0.51
CA ARG A 103 5.34 -7.53 -1.34
C ARG A 103 4.78 -7.83 -2.74
N PRO A 104 3.50 -8.23 -2.91
CA PRO A 104 2.97 -8.56 -4.24
C PRO A 104 3.07 -7.41 -5.25
N TRP A 105 2.93 -6.17 -4.80
CA TRP A 105 3.03 -4.98 -5.65
C TRP A 105 4.48 -4.50 -5.81
N TYR A 106 5.29 -4.60 -4.76
CA TYR A 106 6.72 -4.29 -4.84
C TYR A 106 7.46 -5.17 -5.84
N ASP A 107 7.07 -6.44 -5.99
CA ASP A 107 7.65 -7.32 -7.01
C ASP A 107 7.35 -6.86 -8.44
N GLY A 108 6.23 -6.16 -8.67
CA GLY A 108 5.95 -5.51 -9.95
C GLY A 108 6.65 -4.16 -10.12
N GLU A 109 6.89 -3.43 -9.04
CA GLU A 109 7.59 -2.14 -9.05
C GLU A 109 9.10 -2.29 -9.25
N ARG A 110 9.70 -3.31 -8.65
CA ARG A 110 11.14 -3.52 -8.61
C ARG A 110 11.63 -4.28 -9.85
N PRO A 111 12.64 -3.76 -10.58
CA PRO A 111 13.29 -4.51 -11.66
C PRO A 111 14.00 -5.79 -11.18
N GLU A 112 14.01 -6.83 -12.01
CA GLU A 112 14.59 -8.13 -11.66
C GLU A 112 16.10 -8.07 -11.36
N LEU A 113 16.84 -7.17 -12.02
CA LEU A 113 18.26 -6.97 -11.74
C LEU A 113 18.49 -6.51 -10.29
N PHE A 114 17.65 -5.60 -9.78
CA PHE A 114 17.71 -5.16 -8.38
C PHE A 114 17.34 -6.31 -7.44
N ALA A 115 16.33 -7.12 -7.80
CA ALA A 115 15.95 -8.29 -7.02
C ALA A 115 17.12 -9.28 -6.88
N THR A 116 17.84 -9.55 -7.98
CA THR A 116 19.02 -10.41 -8.00
C THR A 116 20.13 -9.90 -7.10
N ALA A 117 20.45 -8.61 -7.17
CA ALA A 117 21.45 -8.00 -6.30
C ALA A 117 21.07 -8.11 -4.81
N LEU A 118 19.80 -7.83 -4.47
CA LEU A 118 19.31 -7.93 -3.10
C LEU A 118 19.41 -9.38 -2.57
N ARG A 119 19.06 -10.38 -3.39
CA ARG A 119 19.19 -11.80 -3.05
C ARG A 119 20.63 -12.22 -2.80
N ALA A 120 21.56 -11.78 -3.65
CA ALA A 120 22.98 -12.06 -3.47
C ALA A 120 23.50 -11.47 -2.15
N THR A 121 23.16 -10.22 -1.85
CA THR A 121 23.53 -9.56 -0.59
C THR A 121 22.95 -10.29 0.62
N LYS A 122 21.67 -10.67 0.58
CA LYS A 122 21.03 -11.42 1.66
C LYS A 122 21.71 -12.77 1.90
N LYS A 123 22.03 -13.51 0.83
CA LYS A 123 22.72 -14.79 0.92
C LYS A 123 24.13 -14.66 1.50
N ALA A 124 24.85 -13.59 1.17
CA ALA A 124 26.19 -13.34 1.70
C ALA A 124 26.17 -12.97 3.19
N LEU A 125 25.21 -12.16 3.63
CA LEU A 125 25.12 -11.65 5.00
C LEU A 125 24.34 -12.58 5.96
N ASP A 126 23.43 -13.39 5.43
CA ASP A 126 22.61 -14.33 6.20
C ASP A 126 22.47 -15.66 5.45
N PRO A 127 23.57 -16.44 5.33
CA PRO A 127 23.61 -17.66 4.54
C PRO A 127 22.67 -18.76 5.05
N ASN A 128 22.25 -18.68 6.31
CA ASN A 128 21.32 -19.63 6.95
C ASN A 128 19.88 -19.11 7.01
N GLY A 129 19.60 -17.91 6.49
CA GLY A 129 18.24 -17.36 6.40
C GLY A 129 17.56 -17.07 7.75
N ILE A 130 18.32 -16.78 8.81
CA ILE A 130 17.80 -16.62 10.18
C ILE A 130 17.10 -15.26 10.36
N LEU A 131 17.58 -14.22 9.67
CA LEU A 131 17.13 -12.84 9.87
C LEU A 131 15.86 -12.55 9.07
N ASN A 132 14.70 -12.80 9.70
CA ASN A 132 13.35 -12.50 9.20
C ASN A 132 13.05 -13.09 7.80
N PRO A 133 12.94 -14.43 7.71
CA PRO A 133 12.75 -15.16 6.46
C PRO A 133 11.47 -14.78 5.70
N GLY A 134 11.56 -14.71 4.37
CA GLY A 134 10.41 -14.61 3.46
C GLY A 134 9.72 -13.25 3.44
N VAL A 135 10.44 -12.15 3.72
CA VAL A 135 9.87 -10.79 3.65
C VAL A 135 10.06 -10.16 2.28
N LEU A 136 11.30 -9.96 1.86
CA LEU A 136 11.64 -9.33 0.56
C LEU A 136 12.32 -10.30 -0.42
N ILE A 137 12.56 -11.52 -0.01
CA ILE A 137 13.26 -12.54 -0.76
C ILE A 137 12.69 -13.86 -0.28
N ASP A 138 12.38 -14.74 -1.23
CA ASP A 138 12.03 -16.12 -0.93
C ASP A 138 13.28 -16.85 -0.44
N VAL A 139 13.13 -17.61 0.64
CA VAL A 139 14.24 -18.29 1.33
C VAL A 139 14.53 -19.62 0.68
#